data_AF-A0A1M5MNG4-F1
#
_entry.id   AF-A0A1M5MNG4-F1
#
_cell.length_a   1.000
_cell.length_b   1.000
_cell.length_c   1.000
_cell.angle_alpha   90.00
_cell.angle_beta   90.00
_cell.angle_gamma   90.00
#
_symmetry.space_group_name_H-M   'P 1'
#
loop_
_entity.id
_entity.type
_entity.pdbx_description
1 polymer ?
#
loop_
_entity_poly.entity_id
_entity_poly.type
_entity_poly.pdbx_seq_one_letter_code
_entity_poly.pdbx_strand_id
1 'polypeptide(L)'
;MSLKYLKQYGLVFLLFSFYISKGQNNLAYEALIAEASLLHLQKDYKNAIPKLEKAFLLKEPDALNAYKAAGMYSLAQNEAEAFKYLNIALNKGWTEAEQLSIDPYFDFLRAKYPYKWKTIKEKAQLKEQQYEKKLKLPELRKQINAMGIADQKIRYWKIQTSDPALLNELQQKINDLDFKNLLIAKEILKTNGWPKISEIGKDGTHNFWLIVQHADQDILFQKAALHEMDKLKATKELDMENYAFLYDRVQCNLNYKQVYGTQVNWTQNGEASSFRGIIKENEADKRRNEFGLLPLKIYALNYGFKYTIPTVEEASKKDKEDTENTLNLINEAKKFYETKEFQKVYDNYNNASMILGGMTSDQNFEAAELFGKIYNQTNEEQYRSISLDFLSLNYLRGDLNLKSLLSNTAFQKFYTENRWKDMINK
;
A
#
# COMPACT_ATOMS: atom_id res chain seq x y z
N MET A 1 -10.42 18.27 -26.90
CA MET A 1 -9.93 16.90 -27.14
C MET A 1 -9.50 16.35 -25.79
N SER A 2 -10.42 15.68 -25.10
CA SER A 2 -10.40 15.42 -23.66
C SER A 2 -10.09 13.95 -23.37
N LEU A 3 -8.96 13.69 -22.75
CA LEU A 3 -8.66 12.45 -22.03
C LEU A 3 -8.42 12.85 -20.58
N LYS A 4 -9.47 12.73 -19.77
CA LYS A 4 -9.44 12.89 -18.31
C LYS A 4 -9.89 11.58 -17.69
N TYR A 5 -9.26 11.24 -16.57
CA TYR A 5 -9.65 10.27 -15.54
C TYR A 5 -9.12 8.83 -15.67
N LEU A 6 -7.82 8.68 -15.40
CA LEU A 6 -7.31 7.58 -14.58
C LEU A 6 -6.74 8.18 -13.29
N LYS A 7 -7.62 8.60 -12.38
CA LYS A 7 -7.23 9.05 -11.04
C LYS A 7 -7.00 7.82 -10.13
N GLN A 8 -5.74 7.59 -9.80
CA GLN A 8 -5.19 7.14 -8.51
C GLN A 8 -6.04 6.19 -7.63
N TYR A 9 -6.37 4.96 -8.04
CA TYR A 9 -6.86 3.98 -7.06
C TYR A 9 -6.55 2.52 -7.43
N GLY A 10 -5.90 1.83 -6.50
CA GLY A 10 -6.15 0.41 -6.22
C GLY A 10 -5.68 -0.58 -7.29
N LEU A 11 -4.38 -0.63 -7.54
CA LEU A 11 -3.75 -1.79 -8.17
C LEU A 11 -3.63 -2.91 -7.13
N VAL A 12 -4.78 -3.47 -6.74
CA VAL A 12 -4.86 -4.64 -5.86
C VAL A 12 -5.76 -5.64 -6.52
N PHE A 13 -5.28 -6.24 -7.61
CA PHE A 13 -5.52 -7.67 -7.80
C PHE A 13 -4.14 -8.30 -7.82
N LEU A 14 -3.77 -8.82 -6.65
CA LEU A 14 -2.60 -9.64 -6.36
C LEU A 14 -1.25 -8.91 -6.30
N LEU A 15 -1.05 -8.16 -5.20
CA LEU A 15 0.31 -7.83 -4.75
C LEU A 15 1.08 -9.14 -4.49
N PHE A 16 2.33 -9.16 -4.94
CA PHE A 16 3.07 -10.37 -5.26
C PHE A 16 3.91 -10.87 -4.10
N SER A 17 3.44 -11.88 -3.37
CA SER A 17 4.33 -12.60 -2.45
C SER A 17 5.41 -13.36 -3.22
N PHE A 18 6.58 -12.74 -3.41
CA PHE A 18 7.76 -13.39 -3.95
C PHE A 18 8.63 -13.90 -2.80
N TYR A 19 8.73 -15.21 -2.64
CA TYR A 19 9.73 -15.82 -1.76
C TYR A 19 10.99 -16.14 -2.57
N ILE A 20 12.07 -15.41 -2.33
CA ILE A 20 13.39 -15.73 -2.91
C ILE A 20 14.07 -16.78 -2.02
N SER A 21 14.44 -17.93 -2.58
CA SER A 21 15.40 -18.83 -1.95
C SER A 21 16.79 -18.20 -2.02
N LYS A 22 17.49 -18.06 -0.89
CA LYS A 22 18.84 -17.50 -0.82
C LYS A 22 19.81 -18.27 -1.74
N GLY A 23 20.22 -17.59 -2.81
CA GLY A 23 21.18 -18.03 -3.81
C GLY A 23 21.31 -16.89 -4.82
N GLN A 24 22.48 -16.72 -5.44
CA GLN A 24 22.70 -15.72 -6.48
C GLN A 24 21.91 -16.14 -7.74
N ASN A 25 20.59 -15.96 -7.67
CA ASN A 25 19.64 -16.56 -8.59
C ASN A 25 19.52 -15.70 -9.84
N ASN A 26 19.51 -16.36 -10.98
CA ASN A 26 18.98 -15.81 -12.21
C ASN A 26 17.51 -15.41 -11.97
N LEU A 27 17.24 -14.11 -11.77
CA LEU A 27 15.89 -13.56 -11.51
C LEU A 27 15.02 -13.48 -12.77
N ALA A 28 15.34 -14.26 -13.81
CA ALA A 28 14.57 -14.31 -15.05
C ALA A 28 13.14 -14.81 -14.82
N TYR A 29 12.93 -15.75 -13.89
CA TYR A 29 11.59 -16.19 -13.52
C TYR A 29 10.77 -15.03 -12.98
N GLU A 30 11.27 -14.33 -11.97
CA GLU A 30 10.56 -13.24 -11.30
C GLU A 30 10.35 -12.04 -12.22
N ALA A 31 11.31 -11.74 -13.09
CA ALA A 31 11.16 -10.72 -14.13
C ALA A 31 10.01 -11.07 -15.10
N LEU A 32 9.96 -12.31 -15.59
CA LEU A 32 8.90 -12.75 -16.50
C LEU A 32 7.53 -12.75 -15.83
N ILE A 33 7.43 -13.13 -14.55
CA ILE A 33 6.18 -13.08 -13.79
C ILE A 33 5.72 -11.63 -13.58
N ALA A 34 6.63 -10.72 -13.24
CA ALA A 34 6.32 -9.29 -13.09
C ALA A 34 5.80 -8.68 -14.40
N GLU A 35 6.49 -8.94 -15.52
CA GLU A 35 6.07 -8.48 -16.85
C GLU A 35 4.72 -9.08 -17.27
N ALA A 36 4.54 -10.40 -17.12
CA ALA A 36 3.28 -11.07 -17.45
C ALA A 36 2.10 -10.46 -16.70
N SER A 37 2.33 -10.11 -15.44
CA SER A 37 1.26 -9.60 -14.59
C SER A 37 0.92 -8.14 -14.86
N LEU A 38 1.92 -7.30 -15.19
CA LEU A 38 1.66 -5.96 -15.71
C LEU A 38 0.81 -6.02 -16.99
N LEU A 39 1.15 -6.92 -17.92
CA LEU A 39 0.39 -7.11 -19.17
C LEU A 39 -1.05 -7.58 -18.89
N HIS A 40 -1.25 -8.48 -17.93
CA HIS A 40 -2.60 -8.85 -17.47
C HIS A 40 -3.37 -7.63 -16.97
N LEU A 41 -2.78 -6.81 -16.10
CA LEU A 41 -3.45 -5.60 -15.57
C LEU A 41 -3.84 -4.64 -16.69
N GLN A 42 -3.07 -4.60 -17.78
CA GLN A 42 -3.36 -3.85 -19.01
C GLN A 42 -4.35 -4.55 -19.95
N LYS A 43 -4.92 -5.70 -19.54
CA LYS A 43 -5.81 -6.57 -20.32
C LYS A 43 -5.18 -7.15 -21.59
N ASP A 44 -3.85 -7.18 -21.68
CA ASP A 44 -3.09 -7.74 -22.80
C ASP A 44 -2.71 -9.20 -22.56
N TYR A 45 -3.72 -10.08 -22.54
CA TYR A 45 -3.53 -11.51 -22.28
C TYR A 45 -2.70 -12.20 -23.36
N LYS A 46 -2.77 -11.70 -24.60
CA LYS A 46 -2.04 -12.23 -25.75
C LYS A 46 -0.54 -12.18 -25.52
N ASN A 47 -0.04 -11.10 -24.91
CA ASN A 47 1.38 -10.96 -24.59
C ASN A 47 1.71 -11.44 -23.16
N ALA A 48 0.76 -11.41 -22.22
CA ALA A 48 0.96 -11.91 -20.86
C ALA A 48 1.23 -13.42 -20.81
N ILE A 49 0.41 -14.22 -21.51
CA ILE A 49 0.48 -15.69 -21.45
C ILE A 49 1.85 -16.23 -21.90
N PRO A 50 2.44 -15.82 -23.05
CA PRO A 50 3.76 -16.29 -23.46
C PRO A 50 4.88 -15.96 -22.47
N LYS A 51 4.76 -14.85 -21.72
CA LYS A 51 5.73 -14.49 -20.67
C LYS A 51 5.63 -15.45 -19.49
N LEU A 52 4.41 -15.75 -19.07
CA LEU A 52 4.11 -16.70 -18.01
C LEU A 52 4.54 -18.12 -18.36
N GLU A 53 4.28 -18.57 -19.58
CA GLU A 53 4.74 -19.88 -20.08
C GLU A 53 6.28 -19.98 -20.05
N LYS A 54 6.97 -18.95 -20.52
CA LYS A 54 8.45 -18.88 -20.42
C LYS A 54 8.93 -18.92 -18.98
N ALA A 55 8.25 -18.24 -18.05
CA ALA A 55 8.60 -18.30 -16.63
C ALA A 55 8.46 -19.75 -16.12
N PHE A 56 7.36 -20.43 -16.47
CA PHE A 56 7.09 -21.78 -15.98
C PHE A 56 8.01 -22.86 -16.56
N LEU A 57 8.70 -22.57 -17.68
CA LEU A 57 9.82 -23.40 -18.15
C LEU A 57 11.07 -23.29 -17.27
N LEU A 58 11.26 -22.17 -16.58
CA LEU A 58 12.40 -21.96 -15.67
C LEU A 58 12.14 -22.54 -14.28
N LYS A 59 10.90 -22.41 -13.79
CA LYS A 59 10.50 -22.84 -12.45
C LYS A 59 8.99 -23.10 -12.41
N GLU A 60 8.59 -24.25 -11.87
CA GLU A 60 7.17 -24.54 -11.67
C GLU A 60 6.47 -23.47 -10.82
N PRO A 61 5.21 -23.10 -11.14
CA PRO A 61 4.47 -22.15 -10.33
C PRO A 61 4.17 -22.70 -8.93
N ASP A 62 4.21 -21.79 -7.96
CA ASP A 62 3.54 -21.98 -6.68
C ASP A 62 2.00 -21.86 -6.84
N ALA A 63 1.27 -22.01 -5.74
CA ALA A 63 -0.18 -21.96 -5.75
C ALA A 63 -0.74 -20.63 -6.29
N LEU A 64 -0.12 -19.50 -5.91
CA LEU A 64 -0.56 -18.16 -6.28
C LEU A 64 -0.34 -17.91 -7.77
N ASN A 65 0.86 -18.20 -8.28
CA ASN A 65 1.20 -18.02 -9.69
C ASN A 65 0.42 -18.98 -10.60
N ALA A 66 0.10 -20.19 -10.13
CA ALA A 66 -0.81 -21.08 -10.84
C ALA A 66 -2.24 -20.54 -10.86
N TYR A 67 -2.75 -19.98 -9.75
CA TYR A 67 -4.08 -19.35 -9.73
C TYR A 67 -4.16 -18.15 -10.69
N LYS A 68 -3.12 -17.30 -10.70
CA LYS A 68 -2.98 -16.18 -11.66
C LYS A 68 -3.00 -16.66 -13.11
N ALA A 69 -2.22 -17.70 -13.42
CA ALA A 69 -2.20 -18.31 -14.74
C ALA A 69 -3.60 -18.78 -15.16
N ALA A 70 -4.30 -19.49 -14.27
CA ALA A 70 -5.64 -19.97 -14.54
C ALA A 70 -6.61 -18.82 -14.89
N GLY A 71 -6.54 -17.71 -14.14
CA GLY A 71 -7.33 -16.51 -14.41
C GLY A 71 -7.03 -15.92 -15.79
N MET A 72 -5.75 -15.77 -16.13
CA MET A 72 -5.34 -15.26 -17.46
C MET A 72 -5.82 -16.15 -18.61
N TYR A 73 -5.69 -17.48 -18.50
CA TYR A 73 -6.20 -18.40 -19.52
C TYR A 73 -7.73 -18.40 -19.60
N SER A 74 -8.43 -18.27 -18.48
CA SER A 74 -9.89 -18.14 -18.46
C SER A 74 -10.36 -16.87 -19.18
N LEU A 75 -9.71 -15.73 -18.91
CA LEU A 75 -9.97 -14.46 -19.60
C LEU A 75 -9.65 -14.54 -21.11
N ALA A 76 -8.65 -15.32 -21.49
CA ALA A 76 -8.32 -15.66 -22.88
C ALA A 76 -9.20 -16.77 -23.47
N GLN A 77 -10.23 -17.23 -22.76
CA GLN A 77 -11.17 -18.29 -23.17
C GLN A 77 -10.53 -19.66 -23.48
N ASN A 78 -9.35 -19.93 -22.90
CA ASN A 78 -8.67 -21.22 -23.00
C ASN A 78 -9.06 -22.12 -21.83
N GLU A 79 -10.13 -22.90 -22.03
CA GLU A 79 -10.69 -23.77 -20.99
C GLU A 79 -9.71 -24.81 -20.45
N ALA A 80 -8.98 -25.50 -21.33
CA ALA A 80 -8.13 -26.62 -20.95
C ALA A 80 -6.99 -26.18 -20.03
N GLU A 81 -6.26 -25.12 -20.41
CA GLU A 81 -5.17 -24.60 -19.60
C GLU A 81 -5.70 -23.93 -18.32
N ALA A 82 -6.84 -23.26 -18.35
CA ALA A 82 -7.41 -22.65 -17.15
C ALA A 82 -7.75 -23.71 -16.07
N PHE A 83 -8.42 -24.81 -16.42
CA PHE A 83 -8.70 -25.88 -15.46
C PHE A 83 -7.45 -26.66 -15.02
N LYS A 84 -6.45 -26.80 -15.91
CA LYS A 84 -5.15 -27.39 -15.55
C LYS A 84 -4.47 -26.57 -14.46
N TYR A 85 -4.36 -25.26 -14.63
CA TYR A 85 -3.71 -24.40 -13.64
C TYR A 85 -4.53 -24.23 -12.35
N LEU A 86 -5.87 -24.24 -12.40
CA LEU A 86 -6.69 -24.35 -11.18
C LEU A 86 -6.35 -25.61 -10.38
N ASN A 87 -6.21 -26.76 -11.06
CA ASN A 87 -5.82 -27.99 -10.39
C ASN A 87 -4.41 -27.91 -9.79
N ILE A 88 -3.45 -27.31 -10.50
CA ILE A 88 -2.10 -27.07 -9.98
C ILE A 88 -2.16 -26.19 -8.72
N ALA A 89 -2.89 -25.07 -8.77
CA ALA A 89 -3.04 -24.16 -7.63
C ALA A 89 -3.58 -24.90 -6.39
N LEU A 90 -4.68 -25.65 -6.56
CA LEU A 90 -5.28 -26.44 -5.47
C LEU A 90 -4.33 -27.54 -4.96
N ASN A 91 -3.56 -28.17 -5.85
CA ASN A 91 -2.60 -29.21 -5.45
C ASN A 91 -1.40 -28.63 -4.69
N LYS A 92 -0.98 -27.40 -5.02
CA LYS A 92 0.11 -26.67 -4.34
C LYS A 92 -0.36 -25.93 -3.07
N GLY A 93 -1.63 -26.04 -2.70
CA GLY A 93 -2.14 -25.55 -1.42
C GLY A 93 -2.88 -24.21 -1.48
N TRP A 94 -3.48 -23.84 -2.62
CA TRP A 94 -4.47 -22.76 -2.66
C TRP A 94 -5.68 -23.11 -1.78
N THR A 95 -6.09 -22.15 -0.95
CA THR A 95 -7.06 -22.37 0.14
C THR A 95 -8.21 -21.37 0.18
N GLU A 96 -8.35 -20.50 -0.83
CA GLU A 96 -9.40 -19.48 -0.86
C GLU A 96 -10.54 -19.94 -1.80
N ALA A 97 -11.35 -20.91 -1.37
CA ALA A 97 -12.39 -21.48 -2.24
C ALA A 97 -13.60 -20.54 -2.43
N GLU A 98 -13.88 -19.69 -1.44
CA GLU A 98 -14.88 -18.63 -1.57
C GLU A 98 -14.48 -17.63 -2.64
N GLN A 99 -13.22 -17.13 -2.61
CA GLN A 99 -12.68 -16.26 -3.65
C GLN A 99 -12.79 -16.91 -5.03
N LEU A 100 -12.32 -18.14 -5.20
CA LEU A 100 -12.43 -18.87 -6.49
C LEU A 100 -13.88 -18.89 -7.01
N SER A 101 -14.86 -19.04 -6.11
CA SER A 101 -16.27 -19.15 -6.48
C SER A 101 -16.86 -17.87 -7.06
N ILE A 102 -16.31 -16.71 -6.70
CA ILE A 102 -16.83 -15.38 -7.06
C ILE A 102 -15.89 -14.59 -7.98
N ASP A 103 -14.63 -15.03 -8.11
CA ASP A 103 -13.60 -14.28 -8.82
C ASP A 103 -14.01 -14.09 -10.29
N PRO A 104 -14.16 -12.84 -10.76
CA PRO A 104 -14.70 -12.52 -12.08
C PRO A 104 -13.82 -13.05 -13.22
N TYR A 105 -12.55 -13.35 -12.98
CA TYR A 105 -11.67 -13.94 -13.99
C TYR A 105 -12.20 -15.28 -14.52
N PHE A 106 -13.04 -15.97 -13.75
CA PHE A 106 -13.61 -17.26 -14.10
C PHE A 106 -15.07 -17.23 -14.55
N ASP A 107 -15.64 -16.05 -14.84
CA ASP A 107 -17.01 -15.93 -15.35
C ASP A 107 -17.24 -16.76 -16.63
N PHE A 108 -16.26 -16.76 -17.54
CA PHE A 108 -16.27 -17.59 -18.74
C PHE A 108 -16.42 -19.09 -18.41
N LEU A 109 -15.58 -19.60 -17.49
CA LEU A 109 -15.62 -21.02 -17.12
C LEU A 109 -16.94 -21.38 -16.42
N ARG A 110 -17.42 -20.52 -15.52
CA ARG A 110 -18.69 -20.69 -14.81
C ARG A 110 -19.86 -20.81 -15.77
N ALA A 111 -19.93 -19.91 -16.76
CA ALA A 111 -21.05 -19.84 -17.69
C ALA A 111 -21.01 -20.97 -18.74
N LYS A 112 -19.83 -21.32 -19.25
CA LYS A 112 -19.69 -22.26 -20.38
C LYS A 112 -19.47 -23.71 -19.97
N TYR A 113 -18.90 -23.96 -18.79
CA TYR A 113 -18.52 -25.30 -18.33
C TYR A 113 -19.01 -25.60 -16.91
N PRO A 114 -20.32 -25.51 -16.63
CA PRO A 114 -20.87 -25.56 -15.27
C PRO A 114 -20.57 -26.88 -14.53
N TYR A 115 -20.52 -28.01 -15.23
CA TYR A 115 -20.18 -29.30 -14.61
C TYR A 115 -18.71 -29.41 -14.19
N LYS A 116 -17.78 -28.97 -15.04
CA LYS A 116 -16.35 -28.91 -14.71
C LYS A 116 -16.11 -27.88 -13.60
N TRP A 117 -16.81 -26.75 -13.66
CA TRP A 117 -16.78 -25.72 -12.62
C TRP A 117 -17.26 -26.24 -11.26
N LYS A 118 -18.39 -26.96 -11.24
CA LYS A 118 -18.90 -27.59 -10.02
C LYS A 118 -17.85 -28.52 -9.39
N THR A 119 -17.21 -29.35 -10.21
CA THR A 119 -16.17 -30.29 -9.77
C THR A 119 -14.97 -29.58 -9.15
N ILE A 120 -14.44 -28.53 -9.80
CA ILE A 120 -13.26 -27.81 -9.28
C ILE A 120 -13.61 -27.03 -8.00
N LYS A 121 -14.83 -26.48 -7.90
CA LYS A 121 -15.33 -25.79 -6.71
C LYS A 121 -15.45 -26.74 -5.53
N GLU A 122 -16.05 -27.92 -5.71
CA GLU A 122 -16.15 -28.94 -4.67
C GLU A 122 -14.76 -29.40 -4.20
N LYS A 123 -13.81 -29.60 -5.14
CA LYS A 123 -12.42 -29.90 -4.81
C LYS A 123 -11.76 -28.80 -3.98
N ALA A 124 -11.97 -27.53 -4.32
CA ALA A 124 -11.44 -26.39 -3.58
C ALA A 124 -12.01 -26.33 -2.15
N GLN A 125 -13.33 -26.48 -2.01
CA GLN A 125 -14.02 -26.48 -0.72
C GLN A 125 -13.52 -27.61 0.20
N LEU A 126 -13.37 -28.83 -0.32
CA LEU A 126 -12.85 -29.95 0.48
C LEU A 126 -11.41 -29.69 0.95
N LYS A 127 -10.56 -29.11 0.10
CA LYS A 127 -9.18 -28.76 0.46
C LYS A 127 -9.12 -27.65 1.52
N GLU A 128 -9.95 -26.62 1.38
CA GLU A 128 -10.06 -25.55 2.38
C GLU A 128 -10.54 -26.10 3.72
N GLN A 129 -11.59 -26.93 3.76
CA GLN A 129 -12.06 -27.59 4.99
C GLN A 129 -10.98 -28.45 5.66
N GLN A 130 -10.13 -29.13 4.89
CA GLN A 130 -9.01 -29.89 5.44
C GLN A 130 -7.90 -28.98 5.99
N TYR A 131 -7.71 -27.81 5.37
CA TYR A 131 -6.73 -26.82 5.82
C TYR A 131 -7.19 -26.13 7.11
N GLU A 132 -8.46 -25.72 7.19
CA GLU A 132 -9.04 -25.04 8.35
C GLU A 132 -8.89 -25.84 9.65
N LYS A 133 -8.99 -27.17 9.57
CA LYS A 133 -8.76 -28.07 10.73
C LYS A 133 -7.35 -27.96 11.34
N LYS A 134 -6.39 -27.39 10.61
CA LYS A 134 -5.01 -27.20 11.07
C LYS A 134 -4.78 -25.83 11.72
N LEU A 135 -5.76 -24.93 11.62
CA LEU A 135 -5.66 -23.56 12.11
C LEU A 135 -6.16 -23.44 13.55
N LYS A 136 -5.57 -22.53 14.32
CA LYS A 136 -5.99 -22.27 15.71
C LYS A 136 -7.26 -21.42 15.78
N LEU A 137 -7.46 -20.51 14.82
CA LEU A 137 -8.56 -19.54 14.80
C LEU A 137 -9.27 -19.55 13.42
N PRO A 138 -9.86 -20.69 13.00
CA PRO A 138 -10.50 -20.81 11.68
C PRO A 138 -11.68 -19.85 11.49
N GLU A 139 -12.47 -19.59 12.54
CA GLU A 139 -13.60 -18.64 12.44
C GLU A 139 -13.12 -17.19 12.27
N LEU A 140 -12.00 -16.81 12.91
CA LEU A 140 -11.39 -15.50 12.71
C LEU A 140 -10.86 -15.36 11.27
N ARG A 141 -10.19 -16.41 10.74
CA ARG A 141 -9.79 -16.47 9.33
C ARG A 141 -11.00 -16.23 8.42
N LYS A 142 -12.10 -16.94 8.64
CA LYS A 142 -13.30 -16.84 7.81
C LYS A 142 -13.89 -15.42 7.84
N GLN A 143 -13.97 -14.80 9.02
CA GLN A 143 -14.40 -13.41 9.17
C GLN A 143 -13.50 -12.45 8.37
N ILE A 144 -12.19 -12.55 8.54
CA ILE A 144 -11.21 -11.68 7.88
C ILE A 144 -11.24 -11.87 6.35
N ASN A 145 -11.31 -13.11 5.89
CA ASN A 145 -11.38 -13.40 4.45
C ASN A 145 -12.66 -12.83 3.83
N ALA A 146 -13.81 -12.92 4.51
CA ALA A 146 -15.03 -12.29 4.05
C ALA A 146 -14.91 -10.75 3.96
N MET A 147 -14.23 -10.11 4.93
CA MET A 147 -13.93 -8.68 4.88
C MET A 147 -13.03 -8.33 3.67
N GLY A 148 -11.95 -9.11 3.46
CA GLY A 148 -11.04 -8.93 2.34
C GLY A 148 -11.74 -9.09 0.99
N ILE A 149 -12.57 -10.12 0.84
CA ILE A 149 -13.39 -10.35 -0.36
C ILE A 149 -14.28 -9.14 -0.66
N ALA A 150 -15.00 -8.64 0.34
CA ALA A 150 -15.89 -7.49 0.16
C ALA A 150 -15.11 -6.23 -0.26
N ASP A 151 -13.97 -5.97 0.38
CA ASP A 151 -13.07 -4.84 0.09
C ASP A 151 -12.51 -4.92 -1.34
N GLN A 152 -11.94 -6.06 -1.72
CA GLN A 152 -11.31 -6.22 -3.03
C GLN A 152 -12.34 -6.20 -4.17
N LYS A 153 -13.52 -6.78 -3.96
CA LYS A 153 -14.59 -6.81 -4.97
C LYS A 153 -15.06 -5.43 -5.38
N ILE A 154 -15.24 -4.50 -4.43
CA ILE A 154 -15.71 -3.16 -4.79
C ILE A 154 -14.62 -2.32 -5.48
N ARG A 155 -13.36 -2.50 -5.08
CA ARG A 155 -12.20 -1.88 -5.74
C ARG A 155 -12.03 -2.41 -7.15
N TYR A 156 -12.26 -3.71 -7.37
CA TYR A 156 -12.32 -4.30 -8.71
C TYR A 156 -13.36 -3.61 -9.59
N TRP A 157 -14.60 -3.47 -9.12
CA TRP A 157 -15.64 -2.83 -9.94
C TRP A 157 -15.32 -1.39 -10.28
N LYS A 158 -14.69 -0.66 -9.36
CA LYS A 158 -14.26 0.71 -9.61
C LYS A 158 -13.26 0.81 -10.76
N ILE A 159 -12.31 -0.13 -10.86
CA ILE A 159 -11.34 -0.13 -11.97
C ILE A 159 -11.96 -0.55 -13.33
N GLN A 160 -13.14 -1.17 -13.33
CA GLN A 160 -13.81 -1.60 -14.56
C GLN A 160 -14.68 -0.52 -15.21
N THR A 161 -14.91 0.61 -14.54
CA THR A 161 -15.78 1.68 -15.04
C THR A 161 -15.05 3.00 -15.20
N SER A 162 -15.42 3.76 -16.23
CA SER A 162 -15.01 5.14 -16.45
C SER A 162 -16.17 6.14 -16.28
N ASP A 163 -17.36 5.66 -15.90
CA ASP A 163 -18.54 6.51 -15.67
C ASP A 163 -18.36 7.33 -14.38
N PRO A 164 -18.33 8.68 -14.45
CA PRO A 164 -18.15 9.53 -13.27
C PRO A 164 -19.18 9.31 -12.15
N ALA A 165 -20.44 9.06 -12.48
CA ALA A 165 -21.49 8.88 -11.48
C ALA A 165 -21.29 7.58 -10.71
N LEU A 166 -21.05 6.48 -11.44
CA LEU A 166 -20.75 5.17 -10.86
C LEU A 166 -19.42 5.18 -10.09
N LEU A 167 -18.41 5.89 -10.57
CA LEU A 167 -17.14 6.07 -9.84
C LEU A 167 -17.34 6.76 -8.49
N ASN A 168 -18.17 7.79 -8.43
CA ASN A 168 -18.48 8.48 -7.18
C ASN A 168 -19.27 7.57 -6.21
N GLU A 169 -20.27 6.84 -6.71
CA GLU A 169 -21.04 5.87 -5.92
C GLU A 169 -20.13 4.77 -5.35
N LEU A 170 -19.26 4.18 -6.17
CA LEU A 170 -18.30 3.17 -5.73
C LEU A 170 -17.28 3.73 -4.73
N GLN A 171 -16.86 4.98 -4.89
CA GLN A 171 -15.98 5.63 -3.92
C GLN A 171 -16.65 5.79 -2.55
N GLN A 172 -17.92 6.22 -2.51
CA GLN A 172 -18.67 6.34 -1.26
C GLN A 172 -18.79 4.98 -0.56
N LYS A 173 -19.17 3.94 -1.32
CA LYS A 173 -19.25 2.58 -0.80
C LYS A 173 -17.90 2.04 -0.29
N ILE A 174 -16.79 2.38 -0.96
CA ILE A 174 -15.44 2.05 -0.48
C ILE A 174 -15.18 2.75 0.86
N ASN A 175 -15.48 4.04 0.98
CA ASN A 175 -15.27 4.77 2.22
C ASN A 175 -16.08 4.19 3.39
N ASP A 176 -17.36 3.86 3.15
CA ASP A 176 -18.24 3.26 4.17
C ASP A 176 -17.71 1.88 4.61
N LEU A 177 -17.25 1.08 3.64
CA LEU A 177 -16.68 -0.23 3.91
C LEU A 177 -15.33 -0.14 4.63
N ASP A 178 -14.45 0.78 4.24
CA ASP A 178 -13.16 1.04 4.89
C ASP A 178 -13.36 1.48 6.34
N PHE A 179 -14.35 2.35 6.60
CA PHE A 179 -14.70 2.75 7.97
C PHE A 179 -15.19 1.56 8.80
N LYS A 180 -16.12 0.75 8.27
CA LYS A 180 -16.60 -0.45 8.96
C LYS A 180 -15.47 -1.44 9.22
N ASN A 181 -14.63 -1.68 8.23
CA ASN A 181 -13.50 -2.61 8.32
C ASN A 181 -12.46 -2.12 9.33
N LEU A 182 -12.19 -0.81 9.39
CA LEU A 182 -11.31 -0.20 10.38
C LEU A 182 -11.78 -0.48 11.82
N LEU A 183 -13.07 -0.30 12.11
CA LEU A 183 -13.62 -0.56 13.44
C LEU A 183 -13.44 -2.02 13.86
N ILE A 184 -13.73 -2.96 12.96
CA ILE A 184 -13.57 -4.39 13.20
C ILE A 184 -12.08 -4.74 13.36
N ALA A 185 -11.21 -4.19 12.50
CA ALA A 185 -9.79 -4.47 12.53
C ALA A 185 -9.11 -3.95 13.81
N LYS A 186 -9.57 -2.83 14.37
CA LYS A 186 -9.14 -2.34 15.69
C LYS A 186 -9.45 -3.34 16.80
N GLU A 187 -10.66 -3.89 16.82
CA GLU A 187 -11.04 -4.88 17.84
C GLU A 187 -10.28 -6.20 17.68
N ILE A 188 -10.05 -6.66 16.44
CA ILE A 188 -9.19 -7.82 16.16
C ILE A 188 -7.78 -7.57 16.68
N LEU A 189 -7.17 -6.44 16.32
CA LEU A 189 -5.80 -6.12 16.73
C LEU A 189 -5.68 -6.01 18.27
N LYS A 190 -6.67 -5.37 18.92
CA LYS A 190 -6.73 -5.23 20.38
C LYS A 190 -6.85 -6.59 21.09
N THR A 191 -7.63 -7.51 20.53
CA THR A 191 -7.93 -8.80 21.16
C THR A 191 -6.83 -9.84 20.90
N ASN A 192 -6.27 -9.84 19.70
CA ASN A 192 -5.39 -10.91 19.23
C ASN A 192 -3.93 -10.47 19.03
N GLY A 193 -3.62 -9.18 19.13
CA GLY A 193 -2.40 -8.63 18.53
C GLY A 193 -2.46 -8.78 17.01
N TRP A 194 -1.31 -8.92 16.35
CA TRP A 194 -1.28 -9.30 14.94
C TRP A 194 -1.59 -10.80 14.79
N PRO A 195 -2.70 -11.20 14.14
CA PRO A 195 -3.01 -12.61 13.95
C PRO A 195 -1.92 -13.32 13.15
N LYS A 196 -1.51 -14.49 13.63
CA LYS A 196 -0.35 -15.22 13.10
C LYS A 196 -0.72 -16.14 11.94
N ILE A 197 0.24 -16.46 11.08
CA ILE A 197 0.05 -17.44 9.99
C ILE A 197 -0.43 -18.81 10.53
N SER A 198 0.10 -19.29 11.66
CA SER A 198 -0.38 -20.54 12.28
C SER A 198 -1.79 -20.46 12.87
N GLU A 199 -2.31 -19.25 13.09
CA GLU A 199 -3.63 -19.04 13.66
C GLU A 199 -4.71 -18.93 12.58
N ILE A 200 -4.45 -18.13 11.54
CA ILE A 200 -5.46 -17.80 10.52
C ILE A 200 -5.00 -18.06 9.08
N GLY A 201 -3.85 -18.70 8.88
CA GLY A 201 -3.32 -18.99 7.55
C GLY A 201 -2.72 -17.77 6.85
N LYS A 202 -1.97 -18.02 5.76
CA LYS A 202 -1.30 -16.95 5.00
C LYS A 202 -2.31 -15.99 4.37
N ASP A 203 -3.37 -16.54 3.80
CA ASP A 203 -4.48 -15.80 3.20
C ASP A 203 -5.19 -14.93 4.24
N GLY A 204 -5.49 -15.46 5.43
CA GLY A 204 -6.07 -14.69 6.52
C GLY A 204 -5.18 -13.52 6.93
N THR A 205 -3.87 -13.76 7.12
CA THR A 205 -2.94 -12.67 7.48
C THR A 205 -2.78 -11.62 6.37
N HIS A 206 -2.83 -12.03 5.10
CA HIS A 206 -2.77 -11.12 3.96
C HIS A 206 -4.05 -10.29 3.82
N ASN A 207 -5.23 -10.92 3.97
CA ASN A 207 -6.51 -10.20 3.96
C ASN A 207 -6.62 -9.23 5.14
N PHE A 208 -6.13 -9.59 6.33
CA PHE A 208 -6.06 -8.65 7.45
C PHE A 208 -5.15 -7.46 7.13
N TRP A 209 -4.00 -7.73 6.51
CA TRP A 209 -3.09 -6.68 6.06
C TRP A 209 -3.69 -5.77 4.98
N LEU A 210 -4.48 -6.28 4.03
CA LEU A 210 -5.23 -5.47 3.06
C LEU A 210 -6.14 -4.47 3.77
N ILE A 211 -6.88 -4.93 4.78
CA ILE A 211 -7.73 -4.04 5.57
C ILE A 211 -6.92 -2.97 6.31
N VAL A 212 -5.81 -3.35 6.96
CA VAL A 212 -4.97 -2.42 7.71
C VAL A 212 -4.32 -1.37 6.79
N GLN A 213 -3.81 -1.75 5.62
CA GLN A 213 -3.17 -0.80 4.71
C GLN A 213 -4.17 0.20 4.11
N HIS A 214 -5.44 -0.19 3.93
CA HIS A 214 -6.48 0.67 3.39
C HIS A 214 -7.00 1.68 4.42
N ALA A 215 -6.64 1.54 5.70
CA ALA A 215 -6.95 2.50 6.75
C ALA A 215 -6.04 3.75 6.73
N ASP A 216 -5.83 4.37 5.56
CA ASP A 216 -4.97 5.56 5.41
C ASP A 216 -5.45 6.76 6.23
N GLN A 217 -6.75 6.83 6.51
CA GLN A 217 -7.35 7.84 7.37
C GLN A 217 -6.95 7.71 8.86
N ASP A 218 -6.34 6.58 9.27
CA ASP A 218 -5.97 6.30 10.65
C ASP A 218 -4.53 5.77 10.74
N ILE A 219 -3.57 6.67 10.56
CA ILE A 219 -2.14 6.37 10.62
C ILE A 219 -1.73 5.84 12.01
N LEU A 220 -2.39 6.28 13.09
CA LEU A 220 -2.11 5.77 14.44
C LEU A 220 -2.47 4.29 14.56
N PHE A 221 -3.60 3.87 13.99
CA PHE A 221 -3.95 2.46 13.89
C PHE A 221 -2.93 1.67 13.05
N GLN A 222 -2.50 2.20 11.89
CA GLN A 222 -1.47 1.54 11.08
C GLN A 222 -0.14 1.39 11.84
N LYS A 223 0.26 2.39 12.65
CA LYS A 223 1.42 2.30 13.54
C LYS A 223 1.24 1.25 14.63
N ALA A 224 0.06 1.17 15.23
CA ALA A 224 -0.24 0.14 16.23
C ALA A 224 -0.15 -1.27 15.62
N ALA A 225 -0.69 -1.46 14.41
CA ALA A 225 -0.57 -2.71 13.68
C ALA A 225 0.90 -3.06 13.36
N LEU A 226 1.69 -2.09 12.88
CA LEU A 226 3.14 -2.28 12.67
C LEU A 226 3.87 -2.69 13.95
N HIS A 227 3.51 -2.10 15.10
CA HIS A 227 4.10 -2.48 16.38
C HIS A 227 3.81 -3.95 16.74
N GLU A 228 2.58 -4.42 16.50
CA GLU A 228 2.24 -5.83 16.71
C GLU A 228 2.93 -6.76 15.70
N MET A 229 3.07 -6.35 14.44
CA MET A 229 3.84 -7.10 13.43
C MET A 229 5.33 -7.16 13.77
N ASP A 230 5.90 -6.08 14.32
CA ASP A 230 7.33 -5.99 14.67
C ASP A 230 7.74 -7.09 15.65
N LYS A 231 6.88 -7.41 16.63
CA LYS A 231 7.06 -8.51 17.59
C LYS A 231 7.21 -9.89 16.92
N LEU A 232 6.78 -10.03 15.66
CA LEU A 232 6.78 -11.29 14.92
C LEU A 232 7.87 -11.40 13.86
N LYS A 233 8.66 -10.35 13.59
CA LYS A 233 9.67 -10.34 12.50
C LYS A 233 10.72 -11.44 12.58
N ALA A 234 11.12 -11.83 13.79
CA ALA A 234 12.10 -12.89 14.02
C ALA A 234 11.48 -14.31 13.92
N THR A 235 10.19 -14.40 13.61
CA THR A 235 9.43 -15.66 13.53
C THR A 235 9.06 -15.97 12.07
N LYS A 236 8.47 -17.16 11.83
CA LYS A 236 7.86 -17.51 10.53
C LYS A 236 6.34 -17.28 10.52
N GLU A 237 5.83 -16.49 11.47
CA GLU A 237 4.40 -16.24 11.67
C GLU A 237 3.89 -14.98 10.97
N LEU A 238 4.78 -14.28 10.25
CA LEU A 238 4.50 -13.03 9.55
C LEU A 238 5.04 -13.09 8.11
N ASP A 239 4.27 -12.53 7.17
CA ASP A 239 4.79 -12.25 5.84
C ASP A 239 5.58 -10.93 5.87
N MET A 240 6.90 -11.03 5.63
CA MET A 240 7.82 -9.89 5.71
C MET A 240 7.57 -8.87 4.58
N GLU A 241 6.94 -9.27 3.48
CA GLU A 241 6.54 -8.35 2.43
C GLU A 241 5.40 -7.45 2.87
N ASN A 242 4.34 -8.04 3.44
CA ASN A 242 3.24 -7.27 4.03
C ASN A 242 3.77 -6.25 5.06
N TYR A 243 4.75 -6.65 5.89
CA TYR A 243 5.40 -5.72 6.81
C TYR A 243 6.09 -4.57 6.07
N ALA A 244 6.95 -4.87 5.10
CA ALA A 244 7.72 -3.85 4.39
C ALA A 244 6.81 -2.84 3.66
N PHE A 245 5.73 -3.33 3.07
CA PHE A 245 4.76 -2.49 2.36
C PHE A 245 3.99 -1.58 3.31
N LEU A 246 3.49 -2.11 4.43
CA LEU A 246 2.80 -1.28 5.42
C LEU A 246 3.75 -0.27 6.06
N TYR A 247 4.98 -0.68 6.35
CA TYR A 247 6.00 0.18 6.94
C TYR A 247 6.29 1.38 6.04
N ASP A 248 6.65 1.14 4.78
CA ASP A 248 6.94 2.19 3.82
C ASP A 248 5.74 3.11 3.57
N ARG A 249 4.52 2.55 3.52
CA ARG A 249 3.28 3.34 3.39
C ARG A 249 3.11 4.30 4.57
N VAL A 250 3.28 3.82 5.80
CA VAL A 250 3.24 4.66 7.01
C VAL A 250 4.33 5.73 6.98
N GLN A 251 5.57 5.38 6.60
CA GLN A 251 6.64 6.38 6.48
C GLN A 251 6.29 7.47 5.46
N CYS A 252 5.83 7.07 4.28
CA CYS A 252 5.42 7.97 3.22
C CYS A 252 4.24 8.87 3.61
N ASN A 253 3.26 8.36 4.37
CA ASN A 253 2.12 9.14 4.88
C ASN A 253 2.54 10.10 6.02
N LEU A 254 3.60 9.77 6.74
CA LEU A 254 4.25 10.65 7.73
C LEU A 254 5.29 11.60 7.11
N ASN A 255 5.31 11.73 5.78
CA ASN A 255 6.26 12.56 5.03
C ASN A 255 7.75 12.22 5.29
N TYR A 256 8.05 10.96 5.59
CA TYR A 256 9.41 10.44 5.64
C TYR A 256 9.76 9.72 4.34
N LYS A 257 11.07 9.59 4.07
CA LYS A 257 11.56 8.65 3.06
C LYS A 257 11.20 7.22 3.47
N GLN A 258 10.87 6.40 2.49
CA GLN A 258 10.62 4.98 2.71
C GLN A 258 11.93 4.18 2.84
N VAL A 259 11.86 2.95 3.35
CA VAL A 259 13.03 2.11 3.64
C VAL A 259 13.26 1.04 2.60
N TYR A 260 12.18 0.38 2.16
CA TYR A 260 12.26 -0.78 1.26
C TYR A 260 11.93 -0.43 -0.18
N GLY A 261 11.31 0.72 -0.47
CA GLY A 261 11.01 1.14 -1.85
C GLY A 261 9.74 0.51 -2.41
N THR A 262 8.72 0.28 -1.59
CA THR A 262 7.45 -0.34 -2.01
C THR A 262 6.46 0.66 -2.62
N GLN A 263 6.57 1.95 -2.28
CA GLN A 263 5.68 3.01 -2.73
C GLN A 263 6.25 3.73 -3.96
N VAL A 264 5.38 4.07 -4.90
CA VAL A 264 5.73 4.71 -6.19
C VAL A 264 5.05 6.06 -6.36
N ASN A 265 5.65 6.92 -7.17
CA ASN A 265 5.03 8.14 -7.68
C ASN A 265 4.13 7.79 -8.86
N TRP A 266 2.88 8.28 -8.83
CA TRP A 266 1.90 8.06 -9.89
C TRP A 266 1.76 9.33 -10.74
N THR A 267 1.71 9.16 -12.05
CA THR A 267 1.39 10.22 -13.02
C THR A 267 -0.12 10.51 -13.00
N GLN A 268 -0.51 11.61 -13.63
CA GLN A 268 -1.93 11.97 -13.80
C GLN A 268 -2.72 10.95 -14.64
N ASN A 269 -2.02 10.11 -15.39
CA ASN A 269 -2.60 9.06 -16.23
C ASN A 269 -2.72 7.71 -15.52
N GLY A 270 -2.34 7.63 -14.23
CA GLY A 270 -2.41 6.40 -13.44
C GLY A 270 -1.25 5.44 -13.69
N GLU A 271 -0.16 5.90 -14.31
CA GLU A 271 1.06 5.13 -14.50
C GLU A 271 2.07 5.44 -13.40
N ALA A 272 2.87 4.47 -12.99
CA ALA A 272 3.95 4.72 -12.04
C ALA A 272 5.19 5.26 -12.77
N SER A 273 5.78 6.35 -12.27
CA SER A 273 6.93 7.01 -12.90
C SER A 273 8.27 6.71 -12.23
N SER A 274 8.26 6.49 -10.92
CA SER A 274 9.46 6.21 -10.11
C SER A 274 9.08 5.72 -8.73
N PHE A 275 10.04 5.23 -7.94
CA PHE A 275 9.84 5.07 -6.50
C PHE A 275 9.74 6.42 -5.80
N ARG A 276 8.93 6.50 -4.74
CA ARG A 276 9.01 7.62 -3.78
C ARG A 276 10.38 7.61 -3.10
N GLY A 277 10.82 8.75 -2.55
CA GLY A 277 12.17 8.89 -1.97
C GLY A 277 12.52 7.80 -0.96
N ILE A 278 13.67 7.14 -1.15
CA ILE A 278 14.15 6.01 -0.34
C ILE A 278 15.37 6.47 0.47
N ILE A 279 15.41 6.19 1.77
CA ILE A 279 16.58 6.49 2.61
C ILE A 279 17.78 5.66 2.15
N LYS A 280 18.96 6.28 1.96
CA LYS A 280 20.17 5.58 1.49
C LYS A 280 19.84 4.61 0.35
N GLU A 281 19.33 5.17 -0.75
CA GLU A 281 18.70 4.43 -1.84
C GLU A 281 19.62 3.33 -2.41
N ASN A 282 20.94 3.58 -2.46
CA ASN A 282 21.96 2.63 -2.89
C ASN A 282 22.01 1.33 -2.03
N GLU A 283 21.54 1.37 -0.78
CA GLU A 283 21.50 0.23 0.14
C GLU A 283 20.13 -0.47 0.18
N ALA A 284 19.14 0.00 -0.59
CA ALA A 284 17.77 -0.52 -0.53
C ALA A 284 17.70 -2.02 -0.82
N ASP A 285 18.40 -2.50 -1.85
CA ASP A 285 18.38 -3.91 -2.23
C ASP A 285 19.02 -4.83 -1.17
N LYS A 286 19.95 -4.31 -0.35
CA LYS A 286 20.47 -5.04 0.80
C LYS A 286 19.38 -5.28 1.84
N ARG A 287 18.63 -4.23 2.22
CA ARG A 287 17.51 -4.32 3.17
C ARG A 287 16.38 -5.20 2.63
N ARG A 288 16.10 -5.08 1.32
CA ARG A 288 15.10 -5.92 0.64
C ARG A 288 15.46 -7.40 0.70
N ASN A 289 16.72 -7.74 0.43
CA ASN A 289 17.20 -9.12 0.51
C ASN A 289 17.11 -9.72 1.92
N GLU A 290 17.34 -8.94 2.97
CA GLU A 290 17.16 -9.38 4.36
C GLU A 290 15.70 -9.78 4.66
N PHE A 291 14.74 -9.18 3.96
CA PHE A 291 13.30 -9.44 4.08
C PHE A 291 12.78 -10.44 3.05
N GLY A 292 13.65 -10.98 2.19
CA GLY A 292 13.27 -11.88 1.10
C GLY A 292 12.59 -11.20 -0.09
N LEU A 293 12.63 -9.87 -0.17
CA LEU A 293 12.03 -9.07 -1.23
C LEU A 293 12.90 -9.06 -2.49
N LEU A 294 12.24 -8.97 -3.65
CA LEU A 294 12.94 -8.83 -4.94
C LEU A 294 13.71 -7.53 -5.02
N PRO A 295 14.88 -7.48 -5.69
CA PRO A 295 15.56 -6.23 -5.99
C PRO A 295 14.63 -5.21 -6.66
N LEU A 296 14.83 -3.92 -6.37
CA LEU A 296 14.01 -2.81 -6.89
C LEU A 296 13.92 -2.82 -8.42
N LYS A 297 15.00 -3.23 -9.09
CA LYS A 297 15.02 -3.40 -10.55
C LYS A 297 13.94 -4.36 -11.07
N ILE A 298 13.74 -5.49 -10.38
CA ILE A 298 12.71 -6.47 -10.76
C ILE A 298 11.35 -5.99 -10.28
N TYR A 299 11.27 -5.43 -9.07
CA TYR A 299 10.03 -4.92 -8.52
C TYR A 299 9.40 -3.82 -9.39
N ALA A 300 10.22 -2.90 -9.94
CA ALA A 300 9.79 -1.84 -10.86
C ALA A 300 9.09 -2.37 -12.13
N LEU A 301 9.38 -3.60 -12.57
CA LEU A 301 8.72 -4.21 -13.72
C LEU A 301 7.22 -4.43 -13.47
N ASN A 302 6.78 -4.64 -12.23
CA ASN A 302 5.36 -4.72 -11.89
C ASN A 302 4.62 -3.38 -12.12
N TYR A 303 5.38 -2.29 -12.23
CA TYR A 303 4.89 -0.94 -12.40
C TYR A 303 5.16 -0.36 -13.79
N GLY A 304 5.86 -1.10 -14.66
CA GLY A 304 6.11 -0.71 -16.05
C GLY A 304 7.24 0.29 -16.26
N PHE A 305 8.08 0.55 -15.25
CA PHE A 305 9.26 1.40 -15.42
C PHE A 305 10.57 0.63 -15.22
N LYS A 306 11.62 1.09 -15.90
CA LYS A 306 12.98 0.56 -15.72
C LYS A 306 13.64 1.25 -14.54
N TYR A 307 14.39 0.49 -13.75
CA TYR A 307 15.09 1.01 -12.59
C TYR A 307 16.51 0.46 -12.49
N THR A 308 17.42 1.34 -12.09
CA THR A 308 18.81 1.02 -11.74
C THR A 308 19.06 1.61 -10.37
N ILE A 309 19.60 0.80 -9.47
CA ILE A 309 20.01 1.25 -8.13
C ILE A 309 21.11 2.32 -8.30
N PRO A 310 21.00 3.49 -7.64
CA PRO A 310 22.01 4.55 -7.76
C PRO A 310 23.32 4.15 -7.07
N THR A 311 24.43 4.79 -7.45
CA THR A 311 25.70 4.66 -6.73
C THR A 311 25.62 5.32 -5.33
N VAL A 312 26.62 5.06 -4.49
CA VAL A 312 26.73 5.70 -3.17
C VAL A 312 26.79 7.23 -3.30
N GLU A 313 27.54 7.73 -4.28
CA GLU A 313 27.73 9.15 -4.55
C GLU A 313 26.44 9.79 -5.07
N GLU A 314 25.74 9.13 -6.00
CA GLU A 314 24.45 9.61 -6.54
C GLU A 314 23.39 9.68 -5.44
N ALA A 315 23.26 8.64 -4.62
CA ALA A 315 22.32 8.60 -3.51
C ALA A 315 22.63 9.69 -2.46
N SER A 316 23.91 9.83 -2.08
CA SER A 316 24.33 10.84 -1.09
C SER A 316 24.13 12.27 -1.61
N LYS A 317 24.40 12.49 -2.90
CA LYS A 317 24.17 13.78 -3.56
C LYS A 317 22.67 14.14 -3.54
N LYS A 318 21.79 13.21 -3.91
CA LYS A 318 20.35 13.40 -3.87
C LYS A 318 19.83 13.69 -2.45
N ASP A 319 20.30 12.96 -1.45
CA ASP A 319 19.95 13.20 -0.04
C ASP A 319 20.37 14.61 0.43
N LYS A 320 21.56 15.05 0.02
CA LYS A 320 22.06 16.41 0.29
C LYS A 320 21.22 17.48 -0.42
N GLU A 321 20.94 17.29 -1.71
CA GLU A 321 20.11 18.21 -2.50
C GLU A 321 18.70 18.36 -1.92
N ASP A 322 18.06 17.27 -1.50
CA ASP A 322 16.75 17.32 -0.83
C ASP A 322 16.80 18.20 0.43
N THR A 323 17.85 18.03 1.25
CA THR A 323 18.04 18.80 2.49
C THR A 323 18.30 20.28 2.22
N GLU A 324 19.19 20.59 1.28
CA GLU A 324 19.54 21.96 0.91
C GLU A 324 18.34 22.69 0.28
N ASN A 325 17.59 22.02 -0.60
CA ASN A 325 16.39 22.57 -1.21
C ASN A 325 15.30 22.87 -0.18
N THR A 326 15.05 21.96 0.77
CA THR A 326 14.11 22.23 1.87
C THR A 326 14.55 23.43 2.70
N LEU A 327 15.82 23.52 3.07
CA LEU A 327 16.32 24.64 3.86
C LEU A 327 16.20 25.98 3.11
N ASN A 328 16.50 25.98 1.82
CA ASN A 328 16.35 27.17 0.97
C ASN A 328 14.90 27.63 0.90
N LEU A 329 13.95 26.72 0.69
CA LEU A 329 12.51 27.03 0.68
C LEU A 329 12.05 27.61 2.03
N ILE A 330 12.47 27.02 3.15
CA ILE A 330 12.13 27.53 4.49
C ILE A 330 12.71 28.94 4.70
N ASN A 331 13.96 29.17 4.30
CA ASN A 331 14.60 30.48 4.43
C ASN A 331 13.92 31.56 3.58
N GLU A 332 13.53 31.23 2.34
CA GLU A 332 12.74 32.14 1.49
C GLU A 332 11.36 32.41 2.08
N ALA A 333 10.69 31.40 2.65
CA ALA A 333 9.43 31.59 3.36
C ALA A 333 9.56 32.58 4.53
N LYS A 334 10.66 32.51 5.29
CA LYS A 334 10.94 33.44 6.40
C LYS A 334 11.15 34.88 5.89
N LYS A 335 11.80 35.08 4.74
CA LYS A 335 11.92 36.42 4.10
C LYS A 335 10.57 36.97 3.65
N PHE A 336 9.74 36.16 3.00
CA PHE A 336 8.40 36.60 2.56
C PHE A 336 7.46 36.92 3.72
N TYR A 337 7.68 36.32 4.88
CA TYR A 337 6.96 36.68 6.10
C TYR A 337 7.28 38.11 6.55
N GLU A 338 8.53 38.55 6.45
CA GLU A 338 8.96 39.93 6.78
C GLU A 338 8.28 40.97 5.86
N THR A 339 8.07 40.63 4.58
CA THR A 339 7.38 41.48 3.61
C THR A 339 5.86 41.31 3.61
N LYS A 340 5.32 40.47 4.51
CA LYS A 340 3.88 40.13 4.63
C LYS A 340 3.27 39.49 3.37
N GLU A 341 4.08 38.84 2.54
CA GLU A 341 3.62 38.11 1.36
C GLU A 341 3.19 36.68 1.73
N PHE A 342 2.15 36.56 2.56
CA PHE A 342 1.77 35.30 3.24
C PHE A 342 1.42 34.14 2.31
N GLN A 343 0.89 34.41 1.12
CA GLN A 343 0.68 33.36 0.11
C GLN A 343 2.01 32.71 -0.31
N LYS A 344 3.07 33.51 -0.50
CA LYS A 344 4.40 32.99 -0.84
C LYS A 344 5.03 32.24 0.32
N VAL A 345 4.73 32.61 1.57
CA VAL A 345 5.11 31.82 2.75
C VAL A 345 4.50 30.43 2.66
N TYR A 346 3.19 30.34 2.38
CA TYR A 346 2.51 29.08 2.16
C TYR A 346 3.11 28.27 1.00
N ASP A 347 3.28 28.88 -0.17
CA ASP A 347 3.79 28.17 -1.35
C ASP A 347 5.16 27.54 -1.08
N ASN A 348 6.06 28.25 -0.39
CA ASN A 348 7.37 27.74 -0.03
C ASN A 348 7.32 26.59 0.99
N TYR A 349 6.52 26.71 2.06
CA TYR A 349 6.36 25.62 3.03
C TYR A 349 5.64 24.41 2.44
N ASN A 350 4.66 24.62 1.56
CA ASN A 350 4.00 23.55 0.82
C ASN A 350 5.02 22.80 -0.05
N ASN A 351 5.82 23.51 -0.84
CA ASN A 351 6.89 22.91 -1.65
C ASN A 351 7.93 22.18 -0.80
N ALA A 352 8.33 22.76 0.34
CA ALA A 352 9.26 22.12 1.28
C ALA A 352 8.67 20.82 1.85
N SER A 353 7.38 20.81 2.16
CA SER A 353 6.67 19.65 2.68
C SER A 353 6.51 18.52 1.65
N MET A 354 6.58 18.83 0.34
CA MET A 354 6.53 17.82 -0.72
C MET A 354 7.84 17.04 -0.88
N ILE A 355 8.94 17.53 -0.30
CA ILE A 355 10.24 16.83 -0.28
C ILE A 355 10.22 15.81 0.85
N LEU A 356 10.13 14.52 0.50
CA LEU A 356 10.04 13.44 1.50
C LEU A 356 11.28 13.38 2.39
N GLY A 357 11.05 13.42 3.70
CA GLY A 357 12.13 13.48 4.70
C GLY A 357 12.89 14.80 4.73
N GLY A 358 12.45 15.81 3.96
CA GLY A 358 13.11 17.12 3.89
C GLY A 358 12.86 18.00 5.12
N MET A 359 11.63 18.03 5.65
CA MET A 359 11.29 18.80 6.85
C MET A 359 11.38 17.97 8.13
N THR A 360 12.20 18.44 9.07
CA THR A 360 12.28 17.89 10.44
C THR A 360 11.03 18.22 11.25
N SER A 361 10.82 17.50 12.35
CA SER A 361 9.70 17.79 13.26
C SER A 361 9.82 19.19 13.89
N ASP A 362 11.04 19.65 14.18
CA ASP A 362 11.26 21.02 14.65
C ASP A 362 10.89 22.06 13.57
N GLN A 363 11.28 21.84 12.32
CA GLN A 363 10.92 22.72 11.20
C GLN A 363 9.41 22.74 10.93
N ASN A 364 8.72 21.61 11.08
CA ASN A 364 7.26 21.56 11.01
C ASN A 364 6.63 22.37 12.16
N PHE A 365 7.18 22.27 13.38
CA PHE A 365 6.68 23.04 14.52
C PHE A 365 6.90 24.55 14.32
N GLU A 366 8.06 24.95 13.80
CA GLU A 366 8.34 26.35 13.42
C GLU A 366 7.37 26.85 12.34
N ALA A 367 7.09 26.03 11.33
CA ALA A 367 6.10 26.34 10.29
C ALA A 367 4.71 26.54 10.90
N ALA A 368 4.29 25.62 11.78
CA ALA A 368 3.02 25.73 12.49
C ALA A 368 2.93 27.04 13.26
N GLU A 369 3.94 27.38 14.06
CA GLU A 369 3.99 28.63 14.82
C GLU A 369 3.89 29.85 13.91
N LEU A 370 4.62 29.85 12.79
CA LEU A 370 4.59 30.94 11.81
C LEU A 370 3.18 31.14 11.23
N PHE A 371 2.51 30.06 10.79
CA PHE A 371 1.14 30.16 10.28
C PHE A 371 0.12 30.54 11.37
N GLY A 372 0.36 30.14 12.62
CA GLY A 372 -0.42 30.63 13.77
C GLY A 372 -0.27 32.13 13.98
N LYS A 373 0.94 32.67 13.86
CA LYS A 373 1.20 34.12 13.88
C LYS A 373 0.54 34.85 12.72
N ILE A 374 0.57 34.28 11.51
CA ILE A 374 -0.11 34.85 10.33
C ILE A 374 -1.63 34.88 10.59
N TYR A 375 -2.24 33.78 11.04
CA TYR A 375 -3.66 33.75 11.41
C TYR A 375 -4.01 34.80 12.46
N ASN A 376 -3.16 34.99 13.47
CA ASN A 376 -3.42 35.99 14.51
C ASN A 376 -3.40 37.43 13.97
N GLN A 377 -2.72 37.68 12.84
CA GLN A 377 -2.65 38.98 12.17
C GLN A 377 -3.78 39.18 11.15
N THR A 378 -4.12 38.14 10.38
CA THR A 378 -5.05 38.25 9.23
C THR A 378 -6.45 37.75 9.53
N ASN A 379 -6.60 36.87 10.53
CA ASN A 379 -7.81 36.12 10.84
C ASN A 379 -8.31 35.25 9.66
N GLU A 380 -7.42 34.88 8.73
CA GLU A 380 -7.74 34.02 7.60
C GLU A 380 -7.62 32.54 7.98
N GLU A 381 -8.75 31.84 7.95
CA GLU A 381 -8.91 30.46 8.39
C GLU A 381 -7.97 29.44 7.72
N GLN A 382 -7.56 29.70 6.48
CA GLN A 382 -6.60 28.86 5.78
C GLN A 382 -5.30 28.67 6.57
N TYR A 383 -4.77 29.73 7.18
CA TYR A 383 -3.49 29.66 7.92
C TYR A 383 -3.64 28.94 9.26
N ARG A 384 -4.81 29.01 9.89
CA ARG A 384 -5.11 28.17 11.05
C ARG A 384 -5.13 26.69 10.66
N SER A 385 -5.79 26.35 9.55
CA SER A 385 -5.80 24.97 9.04
C SER A 385 -4.39 24.46 8.73
N ILE A 386 -3.58 25.23 7.99
CA ILE A 386 -2.20 24.89 7.64
C ILE A 386 -1.35 24.69 8.91
N SER A 387 -1.50 25.56 9.90
CA SER A 387 -0.80 25.42 11.18
C SER A 387 -1.16 24.11 11.89
N LEU A 388 -2.46 23.79 11.95
CA LEU A 388 -2.93 22.52 12.51
C LEU A 388 -2.45 21.31 11.71
N ASP A 389 -2.27 21.40 10.39
CA ASP A 389 -1.72 20.32 9.56
C ASP A 389 -0.28 19.96 9.96
N PHE A 390 0.58 20.97 10.14
CA PHE A 390 1.94 20.75 10.62
C PHE A 390 2.00 20.18 12.04
N LEU A 391 1.14 20.69 12.95
CA LEU A 391 1.05 20.13 14.31
C LEU A 391 0.54 18.68 14.31
N SER A 392 -0.48 18.39 13.49
CA SER A 392 -1.04 17.05 13.36
C SER A 392 0.00 16.08 12.83
N LEU A 393 0.80 16.48 11.84
CA LEU A 393 1.90 15.67 11.34
C LEU A 393 2.90 15.32 12.45
N ASN A 394 3.32 16.30 13.25
CA ASN A 394 4.22 16.05 14.37
C ASN A 394 3.60 15.14 15.45
N TYR A 395 2.31 15.31 15.74
CA TYR A 395 1.58 14.43 16.64
C TYR A 395 1.58 12.98 16.13
N LEU A 396 1.27 12.78 14.85
CA LEU A 396 1.25 11.46 14.21
C LEU A 396 2.66 10.83 14.13
N ARG A 397 3.71 11.65 13.98
CA ARG A 397 5.11 11.22 14.09
C ARG A 397 5.44 10.75 15.51
N GLY A 398 4.84 11.37 16.52
CA GLY A 398 5.12 11.14 17.94
C GLY A 398 6.13 12.14 18.51
N ASP A 399 6.45 13.18 17.76
CA ASP A 399 7.50 14.17 18.07
C ASP A 399 6.93 15.48 18.64
N LEU A 400 5.61 15.56 18.83
CA LEU A 400 4.96 16.77 19.34
C LEU A 400 5.20 16.96 20.83
N ASN A 401 6.03 17.95 21.19
CA ASN A 401 6.27 18.34 22.58
C ASN A 401 5.06 19.12 23.13
N LEU A 402 4.28 18.48 24.01
CA LEU A 402 3.09 19.09 24.62
C LEU A 402 3.39 20.34 25.45
N LYS A 403 4.55 20.41 26.13
CA LYS A 403 4.92 21.59 26.91
C LYS A 403 5.14 22.79 26.00
N SER A 404 5.93 22.61 24.94
CA SER A 404 6.17 23.67 23.94
C SER A 404 4.87 24.10 23.27
N LEU A 405 4.03 23.13 22.88
CA LEU A 405 2.73 23.37 22.25
C LEU A 405 1.81 24.25 23.12
N LEU A 406 1.62 23.88 24.39
CA LEU A 406 0.70 24.56 25.30
C LEU A 406 1.21 25.94 25.73
N SER A 407 2.53 26.14 25.81
CA SER A 407 3.12 27.43 26.18
C SER A 407 3.18 28.44 25.03
N ASN A 408 2.99 28.00 23.78
CA ASN A 408 3.16 28.86 22.62
C ASN A 408 1.92 29.73 22.38
N THR A 409 2.06 31.04 22.51
CA THR A 409 0.96 32.00 22.42
C THR A 409 0.34 32.07 21.02
N ALA A 410 1.09 31.66 19.97
CA ALA A 410 0.58 31.63 18.60
C ALA A 410 -0.65 30.73 18.44
N PHE A 411 -0.81 29.73 19.31
CA PHE A 411 -1.86 28.72 19.20
C PHE A 411 -3.05 28.91 20.15
N GLN A 412 -3.09 29.97 20.96
CA GLN A 412 -4.17 30.16 21.95
C GLN A 412 -5.57 30.16 21.32
N LYS A 413 -5.72 30.73 20.11
CA LYS A 413 -6.99 30.74 19.36
C LYS A 413 -7.39 29.37 18.79
N PHE A 414 -6.56 28.33 18.94
CA PHE A 414 -6.80 27.00 18.37
C PHE A 414 -7.41 26.03 19.39
N TYR A 415 -7.47 26.39 20.67
CA TYR A 415 -7.83 25.46 21.75
C TYR A 415 -9.25 24.88 21.63
N THR A 416 -10.13 25.57 20.90
CA THR A 416 -11.50 25.11 20.64
C THR A 416 -11.59 24.08 19.52
N GLU A 417 -10.57 23.97 18.67
CA GLU A 417 -10.55 23.08 17.51
C GLU A 417 -10.51 21.61 17.93
N ASN A 418 -11.29 20.76 17.26
CA ASN A 418 -11.30 19.32 17.57
C ASN A 418 -9.92 18.70 17.32
N ARG A 419 -9.28 19.07 16.20
CA ARG A 419 -7.91 18.64 15.88
C ARG A 419 -6.90 19.01 16.97
N TRP A 420 -7.07 20.17 17.60
CA TRP A 420 -6.24 20.55 18.75
C TRP A 420 -6.49 19.64 19.94
N LYS A 421 -7.76 19.45 20.31
CA LYS A 421 -8.19 18.57 21.42
C LYS A 421 -7.67 17.14 21.24
N ASP A 422 -7.75 16.61 20.03
CA ASP A 422 -7.28 15.25 19.69
C ASP A 422 -5.77 15.08 19.90
N MET A 423 -4.97 16.14 19.72
CA MET A 423 -3.51 16.08 19.94
C MET A 423 -3.11 16.14 21.41
N ILE A 424 -3.93 16.78 22.27
CA ILE A 424 -3.61 17.01 23.68
C ILE A 424 -4.27 15.99 24.63
N ASN A 425 -5.39 15.39 24.22
CA ASN A 425 -6.10 14.39 25.00
C ASN A 425 -5.54 13.01 24.65
N LYS A 426 -4.73 12.45 25.54
CA LYS A 426 -4.22 11.07 25.44
C LYS A 426 -5.11 10.09 26.19
#